data_AF-A0A4R2NTV9-F1
#
_entry.id   AF-A0A4R2NTV9-F1
#
_cell.length_a   1.000
_cell.length_b   1.000
_cell.length_c   1.000
_cell.angle_alpha   90.00
_cell.angle_beta   90.00
_cell.angle_gamma   90.00
#
_symmetry.space_group_name_H-M   'P 1'
#
loop_
_entity.id
_entity.type
_entity.pdbx_description
1 polymer ?
#
loop_
_entity_poly.entity_id
_entity_poly.type
_entity_poly.pdbx_seq_one_letter_code
_entity_poly.pdbx_strand_id
1 'polypeptide(L)'
;MNNLGYNKLFSLSGGDIMRKLKDQDLRNLLLKDLHNIYRDDNSTKIINEMGVLHGQSRIDVAVINGILHGFEIKSESDNLLRLPSQMEDYNKVFDKMTIVIQRNHLKEVREVIPKWWGIWLVTYYQGDYRIREIRKGKTNNNVDPYSLSHLLWRDEALEVLKERGLQKGLLSKPREELYAKICNSISLSEIQGAVNRWLKVREGWRAH
;
A
#
# COMPACT_ATOMS: atom_id res chain seq x y z
N MET A 1 -0.46 42.63 -24.21
CA MET A 1 -0.88 43.29 -22.95
C MET A 1 -0.99 42.23 -21.86
N ASN A 2 -0.09 42.34 -20.89
CA ASN A 2 -0.10 41.86 -19.51
C ASN A 2 -0.28 40.36 -19.21
N ASN A 3 0.85 39.68 -19.34
CA ASN A 3 1.24 38.47 -18.62
C ASN A 3 1.76 38.90 -17.24
N LEU A 4 0.92 38.92 -16.20
CA LEU A 4 1.29 39.25 -14.82
C LEU A 4 0.32 38.52 -13.87
N GLY A 5 0.81 37.66 -12.97
CA GLY A 5 0.02 37.33 -11.79
C GLY A 5 0.23 36.04 -11.00
N TYR A 6 1.13 35.11 -11.36
CA TYR A 6 1.32 33.89 -10.54
C TYR A 6 2.79 33.51 -10.32
N ASN A 7 3.57 34.48 -9.84
CA ASN A 7 4.88 34.25 -9.23
C ASN A 7 5.03 35.19 -8.04
N LYS A 8 4.34 34.90 -6.93
CA LYS A 8 4.63 35.56 -5.66
C LYS A 8 4.16 34.68 -4.50
N LEU A 9 5.07 33.88 -3.98
CA LEU A 9 5.12 33.37 -2.60
C LEU A 9 6.47 32.66 -2.40
N PHE A 10 7.57 33.39 -2.60
CA PHE A 10 8.87 33.04 -2.04
C PHE A 10 9.53 34.31 -1.54
N SER A 11 9.18 34.67 -0.31
CA SER A 11 10.01 35.49 0.58
C SER A 11 9.49 35.29 2.00
N LEU A 12 9.92 34.20 2.63
CA LEU A 12 9.89 34.12 4.08
C LEU A 12 11.18 34.76 4.57
N SER A 13 11.03 35.84 5.34
CA SER A 13 12.11 36.50 6.06
C SER A 13 12.63 35.56 7.15
N GLY A 14 13.93 35.22 7.07
CA GLY A 14 14.64 34.50 8.12
C GLY A 14 14.81 33.00 7.83
N GLY A 15 15.98 32.63 7.31
CA GLY A 15 16.80 31.49 7.75
C GLY A 15 16.30 30.05 7.66
N ASP A 16 15.01 29.76 7.55
CA ASP A 16 14.52 28.38 7.54
C ASP A 16 14.56 27.82 6.12
N ILE A 17 15.72 27.27 5.76
CA ILE A 17 15.85 26.38 4.61
C ILE A 17 14.86 25.23 4.85
N MET A 18 13.80 25.17 4.05
CA MET A 18 12.87 24.05 4.06
C MET A 18 13.66 22.77 3.84
N ARG A 19 13.79 21.95 4.88
CA ARG A 19 14.58 20.72 4.82
C ARG A 19 13.98 19.81 3.75
N LYS A 20 14.81 19.33 2.83
CA LYS A 20 14.39 18.30 1.88
C LYS A 20 13.99 17.04 2.66
N LEU A 21 12.72 16.64 2.55
CA LEU A 21 12.25 15.42 3.20
C LEU A 21 12.81 14.20 2.46
N LYS A 22 13.33 13.24 3.22
CA LYS A 22 13.73 11.93 2.73
C LYS A 22 12.58 10.95 2.87
N ASP A 23 12.63 9.82 2.18
CA ASP A 23 11.61 8.76 2.26
C ASP A 23 11.26 8.39 3.70
N GLN A 24 12.26 8.28 4.57
CA GLN A 24 12.03 7.95 5.98
C GLN A 24 11.22 9.03 6.72
N ASP A 25 11.39 10.31 6.37
CA ASP A 25 10.61 11.40 6.96
C ASP A 25 9.15 11.33 6.51
N LEU A 26 8.91 11.06 5.21
CA LEU A 26 7.55 10.86 4.68
C LEU A 26 6.89 9.64 5.30
N ARG A 27 7.62 8.54 5.45
CA ARG A 27 7.13 7.31 6.08
C ARG A 27 6.77 7.55 7.54
N ASN A 28 7.62 8.23 8.30
CA ASN A 28 7.33 8.57 9.70
C ASN A 28 6.08 9.45 9.83
N LEU A 29 5.94 10.44 8.94
CA LEU A 29 4.75 11.30 8.89
C LEU A 29 3.49 10.48 8.57
N LEU A 30 3.56 9.61 7.57
CA LEU A 30 2.46 8.72 7.20
C LEU A 30 2.07 7.79 8.35
N LEU A 31 3.05 7.13 8.99
CA LEU A 31 2.79 6.23 10.11
C LEU A 31 2.13 6.95 11.28
N LYS A 32 2.58 8.17 11.60
CA LYS A 32 1.95 9.01 12.62
C LYS A 32 0.47 9.25 12.32
N ASP A 33 0.15 9.64 11.09
CA ASP A 33 -1.23 9.90 10.68
C ASP A 33 -2.06 8.61 10.70
N LEU A 34 -1.54 7.50 10.18
CA LEU A 34 -2.24 6.22 10.18
C LEU A 34 -2.48 5.68 11.60
N HIS A 35 -1.49 5.77 12.49
CA HIS A 35 -1.67 5.40 13.90
C HIS A 35 -2.74 6.26 14.58
N ASN A 36 -2.82 7.55 14.28
CA ASN A 36 -3.89 8.40 14.77
C ASN A 36 -5.26 8.05 14.17
N ILE A 37 -5.33 7.74 12.88
CA ILE A 37 -6.57 7.37 12.19
C ILE A 37 -7.15 6.07 12.75
N TYR A 38 -6.30 5.07 13.02
CA TYR A 38 -6.72 3.74 13.48
C TYR A 38 -6.49 3.50 14.97
N ARG A 39 -6.32 4.57 15.76
CA ARG A 39 -5.96 4.49 17.19
C ARG A 39 -6.92 3.67 18.05
N ASP A 40 -8.20 3.61 17.66
CA ASP A 40 -9.25 2.95 18.43
C ASP A 40 -9.61 1.54 17.87
N ASP A 41 -8.95 1.11 16.78
CA ASP A 41 -9.10 -0.23 16.23
C ASP A 41 -7.87 -1.10 16.53
N ASN A 42 -7.93 -1.80 17.66
CA ASN A 42 -6.88 -2.73 18.10
C ASN A 42 -6.65 -3.92 17.14
N SER A 43 -7.56 -4.15 16.19
CA SER A 43 -7.40 -5.19 15.18
C SER A 43 -6.59 -4.72 13.96
N THR A 44 -6.35 -3.42 13.82
CA THR A 44 -5.56 -2.87 12.72
C THR A 44 -4.09 -3.27 12.88
N LYS A 45 -3.51 -3.81 11.81
CA LYS A 45 -2.06 -3.97 11.67
C LYS A 45 -1.53 -3.02 10.61
N ILE A 46 -0.46 -2.31 10.96
CA ILE A 46 0.29 -1.46 10.04
C ILE A 46 1.65 -2.11 9.83
N ILE A 47 1.93 -2.46 8.57
CA ILE A 47 3.12 -3.21 8.19
C ILE A 47 3.95 -2.35 7.27
N ASN A 48 5.23 -2.21 7.61
CA ASN A 48 6.18 -1.50 6.77
C ASN A 48 6.84 -2.49 5.82
N GLU A 49 7.11 -2.05 4.59
CA GLU A 49 7.94 -2.79 3.65
C GLU A 49 7.43 -4.21 3.34
N MET A 50 6.10 -4.35 3.19
CA MET A 50 5.48 -5.64 2.94
C MET A 50 5.75 -6.12 1.50
N GLY A 51 6.31 -7.32 1.35
CA GLY A 51 6.50 -7.97 0.06
C GLY A 51 5.17 -8.33 -0.62
N VAL A 52 5.10 -8.12 -1.93
CA VAL A 52 3.93 -8.37 -2.78
C VAL A 52 4.36 -9.30 -3.91
N LEU A 53 3.50 -10.26 -4.27
CA LEU A 53 3.80 -11.31 -5.28
C LEU A 53 5.14 -12.01 -5.04
N HIS A 54 5.35 -12.54 -3.83
CA HIS A 54 6.62 -13.17 -3.44
C HIS A 54 7.85 -12.25 -3.50
N GLY A 55 7.64 -10.96 -3.27
CA GLY A 55 8.73 -9.98 -3.18
C GLY A 55 9.14 -9.37 -4.53
N GLN A 56 8.38 -9.62 -5.61
CA GLN A 56 8.56 -8.92 -6.89
C GLN A 56 8.46 -7.40 -6.72
N SER A 57 7.50 -6.98 -5.90
CA SER A 57 7.33 -5.61 -5.46
C SER A 57 7.23 -5.54 -3.94
N ARG A 58 7.42 -4.34 -3.38
CA ARG A 58 7.36 -4.09 -1.95
C ARG A 58 6.63 -2.79 -1.70
N ILE A 59 5.47 -2.88 -1.06
CA ILE A 59 4.69 -1.70 -0.68
C ILE A 59 5.34 -1.03 0.54
N ASP A 60 5.38 0.30 0.56
CA ASP A 60 6.01 1.03 1.66
C ASP A 60 5.29 0.81 2.99
N VAL A 61 3.96 0.96 2.99
CA VAL A 61 3.11 0.72 4.16
C VAL A 61 1.83 0.01 3.74
N ALA A 62 1.46 -1.06 4.45
CA ALA A 62 0.18 -1.74 4.32
C ALA A 62 -0.62 -1.61 5.62
N VAL A 63 -1.89 -1.28 5.50
CA VAL A 63 -2.86 -1.30 6.60
C VAL A 63 -3.81 -2.49 6.39
N ILE A 64 -3.94 -3.32 7.42
CA ILE A 64 -4.78 -4.52 7.42
C ILE A 64 -5.80 -4.41 8.55
N ASN A 65 -7.06 -4.18 8.21
CA ASN A 65 -8.13 -3.92 9.17
C ASN A 65 -9.51 -4.43 8.69
N GLY A 66 -9.52 -5.62 8.07
CA GLY A 66 -10.68 -6.13 7.33
C GLY A 66 -10.61 -5.86 5.82
N ILE A 67 -9.83 -4.85 5.41
CA ILE A 67 -9.36 -4.68 4.03
C ILE A 67 -7.84 -4.60 3.98
N LEU A 68 -7.27 -4.75 2.79
CA LEU A 68 -5.88 -4.50 2.45
C LEU A 68 -5.77 -3.10 1.81
N HIS A 69 -5.23 -2.13 2.54
CA HIS A 69 -4.96 -0.79 2.03
C HIS A 69 -3.45 -0.56 1.93
N GLY A 70 -2.93 -0.49 0.69
CA GLY A 70 -1.53 -0.19 0.41
C GLY A 70 -1.26 1.31 0.25
N PHE A 71 -0.14 1.77 0.79
CA PHE A 71 0.39 3.11 0.64
C PHE A 71 1.77 3.06 0.02
N GLU A 72 1.93 3.71 -1.14
CA GLU A 72 3.21 3.86 -1.84
C GLU A 72 3.69 5.31 -1.64
N ILE A 73 4.95 5.49 -1.28
CA ILE A 73 5.55 6.81 -0.98
C ILE A 73 6.47 7.21 -2.15
N LYS A 74 6.41 8.48 -2.56
CA LYS A 74 7.40 9.09 -3.46
C LYS A 74 7.87 10.42 -2.90
N SER A 75 9.10 10.46 -2.40
CA SER A 75 9.76 11.70 -1.97
C SER A 75 10.14 12.57 -3.17
N GLU A 76 10.50 13.81 -2.89
CA GLU A 76 10.96 14.75 -3.91
C GLU A 76 12.18 14.24 -4.71
N SER A 77 12.99 13.35 -4.12
CA SER A 77 14.18 12.81 -4.79
C SER A 77 13.90 11.57 -5.65
N ASP A 78 12.72 10.96 -5.50
CA ASP A 78 12.36 9.78 -6.28
C ASP A 78 12.10 10.13 -7.75
N ASN A 79 12.34 9.15 -8.62
CA ASN A 79 11.77 9.12 -9.95
C ASN A 79 10.55 8.17 -9.98
N LEU A 80 9.71 8.33 -10.99
CA LEU A 80 8.49 7.52 -11.14
C LEU A 80 8.67 6.31 -12.08
N LEU A 81 9.91 5.98 -12.45
CA LEU A 81 10.20 4.92 -13.44
C LEU A 81 9.69 3.54 -13.00
N ARG A 82 9.66 3.26 -11.69
CA ARG A 82 9.15 1.99 -11.13
C ARG A 82 7.64 1.99 -10.90
N LEU A 83 6.98 3.15 -10.97
CA LEU A 83 5.57 3.26 -10.62
C LEU A 83 4.66 2.40 -11.55
N PRO A 84 4.90 2.28 -12.87
CA PRO A 84 4.09 1.42 -13.73
C PRO A 84 4.06 -0.05 -13.30
N SER A 85 5.23 -0.67 -13.06
CA SER A 85 5.29 -2.08 -12.63
C SER A 85 4.73 -2.27 -11.22
N GLN A 86 5.01 -1.32 -10.32
CA GLN A 86 4.41 -1.30 -8.98
C GLN A 86 2.87 -1.24 -9.06
N MET A 87 2.32 -0.42 -9.95
CA MET A 87 0.88 -0.36 -10.18
C MET A 87 0.32 -1.69 -10.68
N GLU A 88 0.98 -2.34 -11.64
CA GLU A 88 0.55 -3.65 -12.15
C GLU A 88 0.44 -4.70 -11.03
N ASP A 89 1.41 -4.72 -10.12
CA ASP A 89 1.44 -5.67 -9.01
C ASP A 89 0.43 -5.31 -7.92
N TYR A 90 0.41 -4.06 -7.49
CA TYR A 90 -0.47 -3.62 -6.40
C TYR A 90 -1.95 -3.69 -6.79
N ASN A 91 -2.28 -3.39 -8.05
CA ASN A 91 -3.66 -3.46 -8.55
C ASN A 91 -4.24 -4.88 -8.52
N LYS A 92 -3.40 -5.92 -8.53
CA LYS A 92 -3.85 -7.31 -8.44
C LYS A 92 -4.16 -7.73 -7.01
N VAL A 93 -3.66 -7.02 -6.00
CA VAL A 93 -3.61 -7.51 -4.62
C VAL A 93 -4.42 -6.65 -3.64
N PHE A 94 -4.30 -5.33 -3.71
CA PHE A 94 -4.89 -4.46 -2.68
C PHE A 94 -6.34 -4.09 -2.99
N ASP A 95 -7.16 -4.09 -1.94
CA ASP A 95 -8.54 -3.60 -1.98
C ASP A 95 -8.59 -2.09 -2.15
N LYS A 96 -7.58 -1.39 -1.63
CA LYS A 96 -7.42 0.06 -1.74
C LYS A 96 -5.95 0.45 -1.87
N MET A 97 -5.67 1.48 -2.66
CA MET A 97 -4.33 2.02 -2.84
C MET A 97 -4.34 3.53 -2.61
N THR A 98 -3.24 4.05 -2.08
CA THR A 98 -3.01 5.49 -1.95
C THR A 98 -1.53 5.77 -2.21
N ILE A 99 -1.25 6.74 -3.09
CA ILE A 99 0.12 7.23 -3.26
C ILE A 99 0.31 8.50 -2.43
N VAL A 100 1.40 8.55 -1.67
CA VAL A 100 1.80 9.65 -0.80
C VAL A 100 2.97 10.36 -1.45
N ILE A 101 2.78 11.62 -1.85
CA ILE A 101 3.73 12.33 -2.69
C ILE A 101 4.02 13.75 -2.21
N GLN A 102 5.12 14.32 -2.69
CA GLN A 102 5.38 15.76 -2.66
C GLN A 102 4.93 16.43 -3.97
N ARG A 103 4.89 17.78 -3.96
CA ARG A 103 4.26 18.61 -5.00
C ARG A 103 4.87 18.43 -6.40
N ASN A 104 6.15 18.13 -6.50
CA ASN A 104 6.86 17.92 -7.76
C ASN A 104 6.28 16.73 -8.58
N HIS A 105 5.78 15.69 -7.91
CA HIS A 105 5.23 14.49 -8.55
C HIS A 105 3.75 14.60 -8.92
N LEU A 106 3.06 15.64 -8.44
CA LEU A 106 1.59 15.70 -8.51
C LEU A 106 1.03 15.62 -9.92
N LYS A 107 1.66 16.31 -10.89
CA LYS A 107 1.17 16.33 -12.27
C LYS A 107 1.28 14.94 -12.90
N GLU A 108 2.48 14.37 -12.90
CA GLU A 108 2.78 13.07 -13.52
C GLU A 108 1.98 11.95 -12.87
N VAL A 109 1.92 11.92 -11.53
CA VAL A 109 1.13 10.93 -10.78
C VAL A 109 -0.34 10.97 -11.19
N ARG A 110 -0.94 12.16 -11.35
CA ARG A 110 -2.35 12.28 -11.77
C ARG A 110 -2.61 11.75 -13.18
N GLU A 111 -1.60 11.80 -14.04
CA GLU A 111 -1.68 11.35 -15.43
C GLU A 111 -1.55 9.82 -15.53
N VAL A 112 -0.69 9.20 -14.71
CA VAL A 112 -0.37 7.77 -14.85
C VAL A 112 -1.20 6.85 -13.95
N ILE A 113 -1.54 7.25 -12.72
CA ILE A 113 -2.17 6.31 -11.78
C ILE A 113 -3.68 6.11 -12.08
N PRO A 114 -4.26 4.94 -11.77
CA PRO A 114 -5.67 4.68 -11.98
C PRO A 114 -6.54 5.64 -11.16
N LYS A 115 -7.72 5.99 -11.67
CA LYS A 115 -8.65 6.92 -10.99
C LYS A 115 -9.11 6.44 -9.61
N TRP A 116 -9.03 5.14 -9.33
CA TRP A 116 -9.44 4.57 -8.05
C TRP A 116 -8.38 4.71 -6.94
N TRP A 117 -7.13 5.01 -7.27
CA TRP A 117 -6.11 5.26 -6.24
C TRP A 117 -6.39 6.56 -5.49
N GLY A 118 -6.12 6.58 -4.19
CA GLY A 118 -6.03 7.81 -3.41
C GLY A 118 -4.76 8.59 -3.74
N ILE A 119 -4.78 9.91 -3.54
CA ILE A 119 -3.57 10.74 -3.57
C ILE A 119 -3.53 11.57 -2.29
N TRP A 120 -2.46 11.38 -1.54
CA TRP A 120 -2.13 12.11 -0.33
C TRP A 120 -0.91 12.98 -0.61
N LEU A 121 -1.06 14.28 -0.40
CA LEU A 121 -0.04 15.28 -0.68
C LEU A 121 0.61 15.76 0.61
N VAL A 122 1.92 15.60 0.73
CA VAL A 122 2.70 16.19 1.80
C VAL A 122 2.86 17.68 1.53
N THR A 123 2.46 18.51 2.48
CA THR A 123 2.50 19.98 2.42
C THR A 123 3.21 20.54 3.65
N TYR A 124 3.86 21.69 3.50
CA TYR A 124 4.48 22.43 4.60
C TYR A 124 3.60 23.63 4.94
N TYR A 125 3.20 23.76 6.21
CA TYR A 125 2.34 24.85 6.68
C TYR A 125 2.68 25.22 8.12
N GLN A 126 2.95 26.50 8.37
CA GLN A 126 3.23 27.06 9.71
C GLN A 126 4.31 26.29 10.50
N GLY A 127 5.42 25.93 9.85
CA GLY A 127 6.53 25.24 10.53
C GLY A 127 6.44 23.72 10.50
N ASP A 128 5.30 23.15 10.09
CA ASP A 128 5.06 21.71 10.16
C ASP A 128 4.73 21.09 8.80
N TYR A 129 5.17 19.83 8.62
CA TYR A 129 4.70 18.99 7.51
C TYR A 129 3.40 18.30 7.87
N ARG A 130 2.46 18.29 6.93
CA ARG A 130 1.13 17.67 7.06
C ARG A 130 0.76 16.95 5.79
N ILE A 131 0.07 15.81 5.93
CA ILE A 131 -0.51 15.10 4.80
C ILE A 131 -1.93 15.60 4.56
N ARG A 132 -2.25 15.88 3.30
CA ARG A 132 -3.61 16.24 2.88
C ARG A 132 -4.10 15.26 1.83
N GLU A 133 -5.28 14.68 2.05
CA GLU A 133 -5.97 13.94 1.00
C GLU A 133 -6.47 14.91 -0.07
N ILE A 134 -5.93 14.79 -1.29
CA ILE A 134 -6.36 15.61 -2.44
C ILE A 134 -7.18 14.82 -3.45
N ARG A 135 -7.16 13.48 -3.33
CA ARG A 135 -8.02 12.57 -4.09
C ARG A 135 -8.37 11.38 -3.22
N LYS A 136 -9.66 11.19 -2.94
CA LYS A 136 -10.16 10.04 -2.19
C LYS A 136 -10.02 8.75 -3.01
N GLY A 137 -9.39 7.74 -2.43
CA GLY A 137 -9.30 6.40 -3.02
C GLY A 137 -10.64 5.66 -2.99
N LYS A 138 -10.86 4.77 -3.96
CA LYS A 138 -12.03 3.89 -4.08
C LYS A 138 -11.61 2.43 -3.93
N THR A 139 -12.59 1.55 -3.73
CA THR A 139 -12.38 0.10 -3.72
C THR A 139 -11.93 -0.38 -5.09
N ASN A 140 -10.97 -1.29 -5.09
CA ASN A 140 -10.54 -2.06 -6.25
C ASN A 140 -11.45 -3.28 -6.43
N ASN A 141 -12.14 -3.37 -7.57
CA ASN A 141 -13.01 -4.50 -7.89
C ASN A 141 -12.30 -5.56 -8.76
N ASN A 142 -11.00 -5.40 -9.02
CA ASN A 142 -10.22 -6.25 -9.91
C ASN A 142 -9.08 -6.97 -9.17
N VAL A 143 -9.27 -7.25 -7.88
CA VAL A 143 -8.32 -8.07 -7.12
C VAL A 143 -8.28 -9.46 -7.75
N ASP A 144 -7.08 -9.93 -8.08
CA ASP A 144 -6.85 -11.24 -8.65
C ASP A 144 -6.67 -12.27 -7.52
N PRO A 145 -7.54 -13.30 -7.42
CA PRO A 145 -7.49 -14.27 -6.33
C PRO A 145 -6.15 -14.99 -6.20
N TYR A 146 -5.49 -15.28 -7.33
CA TYR A 146 -4.22 -15.99 -7.35
C TYR A 146 -3.08 -15.11 -6.81
N SER A 147 -2.99 -13.89 -7.31
CA SER A 147 -2.06 -12.86 -6.82
C SER A 147 -2.27 -12.53 -5.35
N LEU A 148 -3.51 -12.44 -4.90
CA LEU A 148 -3.84 -12.23 -3.49
C LEU A 148 -3.37 -13.41 -2.63
N SER A 149 -3.53 -14.65 -3.13
CA SER A 149 -3.07 -15.86 -2.42
C SER A 149 -1.55 -15.90 -2.23
N HIS A 150 -0.76 -15.19 -3.05
CA HIS A 150 0.68 -15.06 -2.84
C HIS A 150 1.07 -14.36 -1.53
N LEU A 151 0.13 -13.65 -0.89
CA LEU A 151 0.36 -13.06 0.43
C LEU A 151 0.37 -14.10 1.55
N LEU A 152 -0.19 -15.29 1.32
CA LEU A 152 -0.13 -16.40 2.27
C LEU A 152 1.23 -17.09 2.18
N TRP A 153 1.81 -17.39 3.34
CA TRP A 153 2.92 -18.34 3.39
C TRP A 153 2.39 -19.74 3.06
N ARG A 154 3.30 -20.63 2.65
CA ARG A 154 2.92 -21.97 2.20
C ARG A 154 2.08 -22.71 3.25
N ASP A 155 2.52 -22.68 4.51
CA ASP A 155 1.83 -23.40 5.58
C ASP A 155 0.48 -22.75 5.91
N GLU A 156 0.38 -21.43 5.83
CA GLU A 156 -0.90 -20.72 5.99
C GLU A 156 -1.87 -21.05 4.84
N ALA A 157 -1.39 -21.10 3.59
CA ALA A 157 -2.18 -21.52 2.44
C ALA A 157 -2.67 -22.97 2.61
N LEU A 158 -1.83 -23.84 3.16
CA LEU A 158 -2.22 -25.21 3.49
C LEU A 158 -3.26 -25.25 4.60
N GLU A 159 -3.15 -24.42 5.65
CA GLU A 159 -4.16 -24.32 6.70
C GLU A 159 -5.51 -23.82 6.16
N VAL A 160 -5.53 -22.84 5.27
CA VAL A 160 -6.76 -22.38 4.60
C VAL A 160 -7.49 -23.52 3.87
N LEU A 161 -6.74 -24.45 3.28
CA LEU A 161 -7.29 -25.65 2.64
C LEU A 161 -7.73 -26.70 3.68
N LYS A 162 -7.00 -26.88 4.78
CA LYS A 162 -7.35 -27.80 5.89
C LYS A 162 -8.64 -27.41 6.57
N GLU A 163 -8.87 -26.12 6.81
CA GLU A 163 -10.13 -25.57 7.37
C GLU A 163 -11.37 -26.01 6.58
N ARG A 164 -11.19 -26.38 5.30
CA ARG A 164 -12.25 -26.80 4.37
C ARG A 164 -12.21 -28.28 4.01
N GLY A 165 -11.30 -29.06 4.59
CA GLY A 165 -11.10 -30.47 4.24
C GLY A 165 -10.53 -30.70 2.83
N LEU A 166 -9.86 -29.71 2.24
CA LEU A 166 -9.37 -29.72 0.86
C LEU A 166 -7.88 -30.08 0.71
N GLN A 167 -7.22 -30.44 1.81
CA GLN A 167 -5.76 -30.67 1.88
C GLN A 167 -5.27 -32.02 1.32
N LYS A 168 -6.18 -32.96 1.01
CA LYS A 168 -5.80 -34.32 0.59
C LYS A 168 -4.92 -34.28 -0.66
N GLY A 169 -3.71 -34.86 -0.57
CA GLY A 169 -2.74 -34.88 -1.66
C GLY A 169 -1.92 -33.60 -1.84
N LEU A 170 -2.08 -32.60 -0.96
CA LEU A 170 -1.44 -31.28 -1.08
C LEU A 170 -0.34 -31.02 -0.03
N LEU A 171 -0.19 -31.89 0.96
CA LEU A 171 0.74 -31.69 2.09
C LEU A 171 2.20 -31.48 1.67
N SER A 172 2.66 -32.13 0.59
CA SER A 172 4.02 -32.01 0.05
C SER A 172 4.11 -31.11 -1.18
N LYS A 173 2.99 -30.53 -1.62
CA LYS A 173 2.95 -29.77 -2.86
C LYS A 173 3.55 -28.37 -2.71
N PRO A 174 4.11 -27.81 -3.80
CA PRO A 174 4.61 -26.44 -3.79
C PRO A 174 3.45 -25.45 -3.69
N ARG A 175 3.76 -24.21 -3.29
CA ARG A 175 2.76 -23.18 -2.99
C ARG A 175 1.86 -22.83 -4.18
N GLU A 176 2.40 -22.92 -5.39
CA GLU A 176 1.69 -22.63 -6.65
C GLU A 176 0.50 -23.58 -6.83
N GLU A 177 0.68 -24.87 -6.51
CA GLU A 177 -0.41 -25.85 -6.51
C GLU A 177 -1.45 -25.56 -5.40
N LEU A 178 -1.00 -25.07 -4.23
CA LEU A 178 -1.91 -24.67 -3.15
C LEU A 178 -2.76 -23.47 -3.54
N TYR A 179 -2.16 -22.43 -4.14
CA TYR A 179 -2.88 -21.25 -4.60
C TYR A 179 -3.87 -21.58 -5.69
N ALA A 180 -3.47 -22.41 -6.67
CA ALA A 180 -4.38 -22.89 -7.71
C ALA A 180 -5.58 -23.63 -7.08
N LYS A 181 -5.34 -24.47 -6.07
CA LYS A 181 -6.43 -25.16 -5.37
C LYS A 181 -7.35 -24.19 -4.63
N ILE A 182 -6.79 -23.21 -3.92
CA ILE A 182 -7.53 -22.15 -3.23
C ILE A 182 -8.44 -21.42 -4.22
N CYS A 183 -7.89 -20.92 -5.33
CA CYS A 183 -8.64 -20.15 -6.32
C CYS A 183 -9.76 -20.94 -6.99
N ASN A 184 -9.56 -22.25 -7.20
CA ASN A 184 -10.56 -23.11 -7.81
C ASN A 184 -11.66 -23.58 -6.84
N SER A 185 -11.48 -23.40 -5.52
CA SER A 185 -12.36 -24.00 -4.51
C SER A 185 -12.95 -23.00 -3.52
N ILE A 186 -12.46 -21.76 -3.49
CA ILE A 186 -12.78 -20.75 -2.47
C ILE A 186 -13.12 -19.44 -3.18
N SER A 187 -14.17 -18.75 -2.73
CA SER A 187 -14.55 -17.46 -3.32
C SER A 187 -13.52 -16.36 -3.01
N LEU A 188 -13.44 -15.32 -3.86
CA LEU A 188 -12.54 -14.18 -3.62
C LEU A 188 -12.75 -13.55 -2.23
N SER A 189 -14.01 -13.37 -1.80
CA SER A 189 -14.33 -12.79 -0.49
C SER A 189 -13.79 -13.64 0.66
N GLU A 190 -13.87 -14.96 0.56
CA GLU A 190 -13.30 -15.85 1.56
C GLU A 190 -11.77 -15.85 1.54
N ILE A 191 -11.14 -15.72 0.37
CA ILE A 191 -9.68 -15.58 0.23
C ILE A 191 -9.22 -14.27 0.89
N GLN A 192 -9.90 -13.16 0.62
CA GLN A 192 -9.65 -11.87 1.28
C GLN A 192 -9.76 -11.99 2.80
N GLY A 193 -10.82 -12.66 3.28
CA GLY A 193 -11.01 -12.92 4.71
C GLY A 193 -9.89 -13.76 5.31
N ALA A 194 -9.48 -14.83 4.64
CA ALA A 194 -8.40 -15.70 5.08
C ALA A 194 -7.06 -14.96 5.14
N VAL A 195 -6.71 -14.22 4.09
CA VAL A 195 -5.50 -13.40 4.02
C VAL A 195 -5.52 -12.37 5.14
N ASN A 196 -6.63 -11.64 5.33
CA ASN A 196 -6.72 -10.64 6.40
C ASN A 196 -6.45 -11.25 7.78
N ARG A 197 -7.04 -12.42 8.08
CA ARG A 197 -6.80 -13.13 9.34
C ARG A 197 -5.34 -13.53 9.52
N TRP A 198 -4.75 -14.18 8.52
CA TRP A 198 -3.37 -14.66 8.59
C TRP A 198 -2.37 -13.51 8.74
N LEU A 199 -2.50 -12.44 7.96
CA LEU A 199 -1.62 -11.28 8.11
C LEU A 199 -1.80 -10.59 9.47
N LYS A 200 -2.98 -10.62 10.08
CA LYS A 200 -3.15 -10.02 11.42
C LYS A 200 -2.44 -10.78 12.54
N VAL A 201 -2.31 -12.10 12.42
CA VAL A 201 -1.70 -12.96 13.44
C VAL A 201 -0.26 -13.35 13.12
N ARG A 202 0.22 -13.08 11.91
CA ARG A 202 1.58 -13.43 11.48
C ARG A 202 2.63 -12.73 12.33
N GLU A 203 3.55 -13.54 12.84
CA GLU A 203 4.79 -13.11 13.47
C GLU A 203 5.96 -13.24 12.48
N GLY A 204 7.10 -12.60 12.76
CA GLY A 204 8.31 -12.81 11.96
C GLY A 204 8.22 -12.29 10.53
N TRP A 205 7.53 -11.18 10.28
CA TRP A 205 7.39 -10.51 8.98
C TRP A 205 8.71 -10.26 8.20
N ARG A 206 9.85 -10.31 8.88
CA ARG A 206 11.20 -10.09 8.33
C ARG A 206 12.05 -11.36 8.23
N ALA A 207 11.52 -12.52 8.62
CA ALA A 207 12.21 -13.79 8.50
C ALA A 207 12.02 -14.35 7.09
N HIS A 208 12.84 -13.87 6.17
CA HIS A 208 13.09 -14.46 4.86
C HIS A 208 14.58 -14.73 4.73
#